data_AF-A0AAW0QRA9-F1
#
_entry.id   AF-A0AAW0QRA9-F1
#
_cell.length_a   1.000
_cell.length_b   1.000
_cell.length_c   1.000
_cell.angle_alpha   90.00
_cell.angle_beta   90.00
_cell.angle_gamma   90.00
#
_symmetry.space_group_name_H-M   'P 1'
#
loop_
_entity.id
_entity.type
_entity.pdbx_description
1 polymer ?
#
loop_
_entity_poly.entity_id
_entity_poly.type
_entity_poly.pdbx_seq_one_letter_code
_entity_poly.pdbx_strand_id
1 'polypeptide(L)'
;MPPKNNKGGVNAKGSSAKQEDLTKTQTVYERAQAVYDLTRPPYDKEREELGGLHNLSTVEKTAYANWFCTAPEEYSYLPKKAQKELWKQVNESNRPLRRGQIDKPRPDQWGRDKNGRNIGDYTVQQYEQRIETQAQLTCVKALGRSFASKRLFASKGLVDSSTGEKYTLTEEDIKAEKERRKEMAALTRALYGVKMGPYSSDPEWDDVVPIPQMEPEGALAAIAYPEDYDEAMSYLRAVMAAKEYSPRCLKLTEHVISMNPAHYTVWLYRFANIQHLDMPLLDELEWLNEVALDYLKNYQIWHHRQLLLDHYYPTIADTPDEVKRFARSERAFVMQMFAEDAKNYHVWSYRQYLTRKLGMWENEAHGELDSLEGMIDDDVRNNSAWSHRFFLVFSNPRYATPDSHATEPDPQVPADIIDREVAYAQAKIALAPQNQSPWNYLRGVLVKGGRKLGSVQVFVEQYVDNLGDAEKEQVRSSHALEHLADIYEEAGDKEKADLCWKRLGEKWDRIRLGYWEWKRRSMKAASS
;
A
#
# COMPACT_ATOMS: atom_id res chain seq x y z
N MET A 1 66.58 -34.41 4.52
CA MET A 1 67.32 -33.95 5.72
C MET A 1 68.37 -32.94 5.28
N PRO A 2 68.39 -31.71 5.81
CA PRO A 2 69.48 -30.77 5.54
C PRO A 2 70.75 -31.20 6.31
N PRO A 3 71.96 -30.99 5.76
CA PRO A 3 73.19 -31.30 6.47
C PRO A 3 73.41 -30.33 7.64
N LYS A 4 73.91 -30.88 8.75
CA LYS A 4 74.12 -30.21 10.05
C LYS A 4 75.11 -29.03 9.94
N ASN A 5 74.74 -27.92 10.57
CA ASN A 5 75.57 -26.74 10.80
C ASN A 5 76.84 -27.10 11.60
N ASN A 6 78.00 -26.70 11.08
CA ASN A 6 79.24 -26.68 11.84
C ASN A 6 79.57 -25.24 12.24
N LYS A 7 79.94 -25.06 13.50
CA LYS A 7 80.20 -23.76 14.15
C LYS A 7 81.39 -23.04 13.52
N GLY A 8 81.26 -21.74 13.32
CA GLY A 8 82.36 -20.81 13.04
C GLY A 8 81.84 -19.39 13.13
N GLY A 9 82.05 -18.72 14.28
CA GLY A 9 81.64 -17.35 14.49
C GLY A 9 82.60 -16.36 13.82
N VAL A 10 82.04 -15.33 13.18
CA VAL A 10 82.68 -14.02 12.99
C VAL A 10 81.61 -12.93 13.09
N ASN A 11 81.98 -11.84 13.76
CA ASN A 11 81.19 -10.75 14.30
C ASN A 11 80.29 -9.98 13.33
N ALA A 12 79.20 -9.48 13.92
CA ALA A 12 78.20 -8.58 13.36
C ALA A 12 78.77 -7.20 12.94
N LYS A 13 78.23 -6.69 11.83
CA LYS A 13 77.97 -5.26 11.64
C LYS A 13 76.51 -5.10 11.22
N GLY A 14 75.75 -4.41 12.04
CA GLY A 14 74.31 -4.28 11.92
C GLY A 14 73.87 -3.44 10.73
N SER A 15 72.76 -3.85 10.14
CA SER A 15 71.71 -2.93 9.72
C SER A 15 70.43 -3.39 10.40
N SER A 16 70.02 -2.66 11.44
CA SER A 16 68.68 -2.76 12.00
C SER A 16 67.71 -2.17 10.97
N ALA A 17 67.35 -2.96 9.96
CA ALA A 17 66.16 -2.67 9.18
C ALA A 17 64.97 -2.88 10.13
N LYS A 18 64.37 -1.75 10.52
CA LYS A 18 63.13 -1.68 11.30
C LYS A 18 62.16 -2.75 10.78
N GLN A 19 61.82 -3.72 11.62
CA GLN A 19 60.49 -4.31 11.60
C GLN A 19 59.55 -3.19 12.04
N GLU A 20 59.20 -2.32 11.08
CA GLU A 20 58.15 -1.35 11.25
C GLU A 20 56.85 -2.12 11.48
N ASP A 21 56.18 -1.72 12.56
CA ASP A 21 54.87 -2.16 13.00
C ASP A 21 53.82 -1.80 11.94
N LEU A 22 53.76 -2.59 10.86
CA LEU A 22 52.87 -2.40 9.70
C LEU A 22 51.45 -2.93 9.94
N THR A 23 51.12 -3.33 11.17
CA THR A 23 49.91 -4.12 11.45
C THR A 23 48.61 -3.31 11.52
N LYS A 24 48.65 -1.97 11.49
CA LYS A 24 47.45 -1.15 11.77
C LYS A 24 46.82 -0.40 10.58
N THR A 25 47.49 -0.28 9.43
CA THR A 25 46.99 0.58 8.33
C THR A 25 47.04 -0.04 6.94
N GLN A 26 47.26 -1.35 6.81
CA GLN A 26 47.23 -2.00 5.50
C GLN A 26 45.79 -2.37 5.10
N THR A 27 45.42 -1.99 3.88
CA THR A 27 44.21 -2.51 3.24
C THR A 27 44.36 -3.99 2.89
N VAL A 28 43.26 -4.69 2.60
CA VAL A 28 43.29 -6.09 2.14
C VAL A 28 44.12 -6.23 0.88
N TYR A 29 43.97 -5.28 -0.06
CA TYR A 29 44.77 -5.23 -1.28
C TYR A 29 46.25 -5.02 -0.99
N GLU A 30 46.61 -4.05 -0.14
CA GLU A 30 48.00 -3.79 0.24
C GLU A 30 48.63 -4.99 0.95
N ARG A 31 47.89 -5.68 1.83
CA ARG A 31 48.35 -6.90 2.49
C ARG A 31 48.58 -8.02 1.47
N ALA A 32 47.67 -8.20 0.52
CA ALA A 32 47.82 -9.20 -0.53
C ALA A 32 49.00 -8.87 -1.46
N GLN A 33 49.19 -7.60 -1.80
CA GLN A 33 50.29 -7.09 -2.62
C GLN A 33 51.63 -7.28 -1.89
N ALA A 34 51.69 -6.96 -0.60
CA ALA A 34 52.88 -7.20 0.23
C ALA A 34 53.24 -8.69 0.32
N VAL A 35 52.24 -9.57 0.45
CA VAL A 35 52.46 -11.02 0.41
C VAL A 35 52.98 -11.44 -0.96
N TYR A 36 52.37 -10.97 -2.05
CA TYR A 36 52.84 -11.23 -3.42
C TYR A 36 54.30 -10.79 -3.61
N ASP A 37 54.66 -9.56 -3.23
CA ASP A 37 56.01 -9.00 -3.39
C ASP A 37 57.08 -9.73 -2.55
N LEU A 38 56.69 -10.32 -1.42
CA LEU A 38 57.56 -11.17 -0.60
C LEU A 38 57.78 -12.55 -1.23
N THR A 39 56.79 -13.08 -1.95
CA THR A 39 56.78 -14.44 -2.50
C THR A 39 57.09 -14.54 -4.00
N ARG A 40 57.14 -13.41 -4.71
CA ARG A 40 57.49 -13.38 -6.14
C ARG A 40 58.95 -13.80 -6.37
N PRO A 41 59.29 -14.28 -7.58
CA PRO A 41 60.65 -14.67 -7.91
C PRO A 41 61.68 -13.54 -7.63
N PRO A 42 62.92 -13.87 -7.26
CA PRO A 42 63.99 -12.88 -7.11
C PRO A 42 64.22 -12.19 -8.46
N TYR A 43 64.47 -10.88 -8.43
CA TYR A 43 64.64 -10.03 -9.62
C TYR A 43 63.41 -9.88 -10.52
N ASP A 44 62.21 -10.33 -10.09
CA ASP A 44 60.98 -10.20 -10.88
C ASP A 44 60.51 -8.73 -11.00
N LYS A 45 60.78 -7.90 -9.99
CA LYS A 45 60.47 -6.47 -10.04
C LYS A 45 61.32 -5.76 -11.09
N GLU A 46 62.61 -6.03 -11.05
CA GLU A 46 63.62 -5.52 -11.95
C GLU A 46 63.36 -6.00 -13.38
N ARG A 47 62.88 -7.25 -13.53
CA ARG A 47 62.38 -7.77 -14.81
C ARG A 47 61.21 -6.96 -15.36
N GLU A 48 60.21 -6.65 -14.53
CA GLU A 48 59.05 -5.84 -14.93
C GLU A 48 59.47 -4.40 -15.27
N GLU A 49 60.29 -3.76 -14.42
CA GLU A 49 60.77 -2.38 -14.60
C GLU A 49 61.66 -2.22 -15.84
N LEU A 50 62.48 -3.22 -16.16
CA LEU A 50 63.36 -3.22 -17.33
C LEU A 50 62.67 -3.74 -18.60
N GLY A 51 61.38 -4.08 -18.58
CA GLY A 51 60.64 -4.51 -19.77
C GLY A 51 60.91 -5.93 -20.25
N GLY A 52 61.43 -6.80 -19.38
CA GLY A 52 61.54 -8.25 -19.63
C GLY A 52 62.87 -8.88 -19.22
N LEU A 53 62.91 -10.21 -19.30
CA LEU A 53 64.06 -11.01 -18.83
C LEU A 53 65.37 -10.64 -19.54
N HIS A 54 65.31 -10.17 -20.78
CA HIS A 54 66.49 -9.91 -21.62
C HIS A 54 67.39 -8.80 -21.08
N ASN A 55 66.85 -7.87 -20.30
CA ASN A 55 67.58 -6.72 -19.75
C ASN A 55 68.20 -6.96 -18.37
N LEU A 56 67.96 -8.13 -17.77
CA LEU A 56 68.65 -8.56 -16.54
C LEU A 56 70.08 -9.05 -16.85
N SER A 57 70.99 -8.89 -15.88
CA SER A 57 72.32 -9.49 -15.94
C SER A 57 72.27 -11.02 -15.92
N THR A 58 73.35 -11.69 -16.34
CA THR A 58 73.42 -13.16 -16.39
C THR A 58 73.18 -13.80 -15.01
N VAL A 59 73.62 -13.15 -13.93
CA VAL A 59 73.43 -13.62 -12.55
C VAL A 59 71.96 -13.52 -12.13
N GLU A 60 71.31 -12.40 -12.44
CA GLU A 60 69.90 -12.14 -12.11
C GLU A 60 68.96 -13.05 -12.91
N LYS A 61 69.23 -13.25 -14.21
CA LYS A 61 68.51 -14.23 -15.06
C LYS A 61 68.57 -15.63 -14.48
N THR A 62 69.76 -16.03 -14.04
CA THR A 62 70.00 -17.36 -13.47
C THR A 62 69.24 -17.53 -12.16
N ALA A 63 69.29 -16.54 -11.26
CA ALA A 63 68.56 -16.56 -10.00
C ALA A 63 67.04 -16.56 -10.20
N TYR A 64 66.52 -15.76 -11.15
CA TYR A 64 65.11 -15.73 -11.52
C TYR A 64 64.62 -17.09 -12.05
N ALA A 65 65.36 -17.69 -12.98
CA ALA A 65 65.00 -19.00 -13.56
C ALA A 65 65.10 -20.14 -12.53
N ASN A 66 66.16 -20.12 -11.72
CA ASN A 66 66.40 -21.12 -10.68
C ASN A 66 65.31 -21.13 -9.60
N TRP A 67 64.67 -19.99 -9.32
CA TRP A 67 63.55 -19.92 -8.36
C TRP A 67 62.41 -20.87 -8.70
N PHE A 68 62.10 -21.07 -9.98
CA PHE A 68 61.05 -22.00 -10.39
C PHE A 68 61.42 -23.45 -10.08
N CYS A 69 62.70 -23.80 -10.17
CA CYS A 69 63.22 -25.13 -9.84
C CYS A 69 63.24 -25.45 -8.32
N THR A 70 62.73 -24.55 -7.46
CA THR A 70 62.60 -24.80 -6.01
C THR A 70 61.40 -25.68 -5.65
N ALA A 71 60.54 -26.00 -6.63
CA ALA A 71 59.44 -26.95 -6.45
C ALA A 71 59.98 -28.36 -6.12
N PRO A 72 59.33 -29.12 -5.19
CA PRO A 72 59.84 -30.42 -4.70
C PRO A 72 60.11 -31.47 -5.79
N GLU A 73 59.45 -31.36 -6.95
CA GLU A 73 59.61 -32.30 -8.08
C GLU A 73 60.68 -31.84 -9.08
N GLU A 74 60.87 -30.54 -9.25
CA GLU A 74 61.79 -29.97 -10.25
C GLU A 74 63.25 -29.98 -9.78
N TYR A 75 63.47 -29.78 -8.48
CA TYR A 75 64.79 -29.78 -7.86
C TYR A 75 65.55 -31.11 -8.02
N SER A 76 64.83 -32.25 -7.97
CA SER A 76 65.45 -33.57 -8.07
C SER A 76 66.08 -33.86 -9.44
N TYR A 77 65.65 -33.16 -10.49
CA TYR A 77 66.21 -33.29 -11.84
C TYR A 77 67.52 -32.51 -12.04
N LEU A 78 67.89 -31.63 -11.09
CA LEU A 78 69.13 -30.87 -11.16
C LEU A 78 70.34 -31.70 -10.68
N PRO A 79 71.53 -31.61 -11.32
CA PRO A 79 72.75 -32.21 -10.79
C PRO A 79 73.12 -31.69 -9.39
N LYS A 80 73.76 -32.51 -8.54
CA LYS A 80 74.11 -32.15 -7.14
C LYS A 80 74.83 -30.80 -6.97
N LYS A 81 75.65 -30.41 -7.96
CA LYS A 81 76.34 -29.10 -7.96
C LYS A 81 75.35 -27.94 -8.19
N ALA A 82 74.44 -28.07 -9.16
CA ALA A 82 73.38 -27.10 -9.43
C ALA A 82 72.38 -27.01 -8.28
N GLN A 83 72.07 -28.14 -7.64
CA GLN A 83 71.27 -28.21 -6.42
C GLN A 83 71.87 -27.40 -5.26
N LYS A 84 73.19 -27.50 -5.05
CA LYS A 84 73.90 -26.75 -4.00
C LYS A 84 73.90 -25.25 -4.28
N GLU A 85 74.08 -24.86 -5.54
CA GLU A 85 74.05 -23.46 -5.98
C GLU A 85 72.65 -22.85 -5.87
N LEU A 86 71.61 -23.62 -6.23
CA LEU A 86 70.21 -23.21 -6.04
C LEU A 86 69.92 -22.90 -4.57
N TRP A 87 70.26 -23.82 -3.64
CA TRP A 87 70.01 -23.59 -2.22
C TRP A 87 70.81 -22.42 -1.65
N LYS A 88 72.02 -22.18 -2.16
CA LYS A 88 72.80 -21.00 -1.82
C LYS A 88 72.06 -19.72 -2.24
N GLN A 89 71.59 -19.65 -3.48
CA GLN A 89 70.82 -18.51 -4.01
C GLN A 89 69.50 -18.30 -3.26
N VAL A 90 68.78 -19.39 -2.95
CA VAL A 90 67.53 -19.33 -2.15
C VAL A 90 67.81 -18.78 -0.75
N ASN A 91 68.84 -19.28 -0.07
CA ASN A 91 69.21 -18.81 1.27
C ASN A 91 69.69 -17.35 1.25
N GLU A 92 70.44 -16.94 0.22
CA GLU A 92 70.89 -15.55 0.02
C GLU A 92 69.72 -14.60 -0.28
N SER A 93 68.67 -15.09 -0.95
CA SER A 93 67.47 -14.29 -1.25
C SER A 93 66.60 -14.00 -0.03
N ASN A 94 66.72 -14.80 1.03
CA ASN A 94 65.94 -14.71 2.27
C ASN A 94 64.40 -14.65 2.05
N ARG A 95 63.90 -15.28 0.97
CA ARG A 95 62.47 -15.29 0.61
C ARG A 95 61.77 -16.55 1.12
N PRO A 96 60.49 -16.46 1.56
CA PRO A 96 59.72 -17.64 1.97
C PRO A 96 59.46 -18.58 0.78
N LEU A 97 59.79 -19.86 0.92
CA LEU A 97 59.41 -20.89 -0.04
C LEU A 97 57.93 -21.25 0.17
N ARG A 98 57.03 -20.67 -0.63
CA ARG A 98 55.60 -21.06 -0.63
C ARG A 98 55.29 -22.02 -1.77
N ARG A 99 54.34 -22.92 -1.52
CA ARG A 99 53.85 -23.90 -2.50
C ARG A 99 52.85 -23.18 -3.43
N GLY A 100 53.13 -23.20 -4.73
CA GLY A 100 52.29 -22.59 -5.77
C GLY A 100 52.61 -21.11 -6.01
N GLN A 101 52.57 -20.72 -7.28
CA GLN A 101 52.70 -19.32 -7.71
C GLN A 101 51.47 -18.55 -7.22
N ILE A 102 51.68 -17.50 -6.44
CA ILE A 102 50.60 -16.58 -6.05
C ILE A 102 50.43 -15.61 -7.22
N ASP A 103 49.22 -15.53 -7.78
CA ASP A 103 48.91 -14.55 -8.82
C ASP A 103 48.98 -13.13 -8.27
N LYS A 104 49.39 -12.19 -9.11
CA LYS A 104 49.39 -10.77 -8.77
C LYS A 104 47.96 -10.35 -8.41
N PRO A 105 47.72 -9.81 -7.20
CA PRO A 105 46.37 -9.45 -6.79
C PRO A 105 45.83 -8.36 -7.71
N ARG A 106 44.60 -8.54 -8.20
CA ARG A 106 43.92 -7.49 -8.98
C ARG A 106 43.15 -6.56 -8.04
N PRO A 107 43.09 -5.25 -8.30
CA PRO A 107 42.34 -4.32 -7.46
C PRO A 107 40.87 -4.71 -7.28
N ASP A 108 40.24 -5.33 -8.29
CA ASP A 108 38.81 -5.67 -8.32
C ASP A 108 38.46 -7.08 -7.82
N GLN A 109 39.46 -7.89 -7.43
CA GLN A 109 39.25 -9.34 -7.21
C GLN A 109 38.35 -9.70 -6.02
N TRP A 110 38.13 -8.78 -5.07
CA TRP A 110 37.25 -8.99 -3.92
C TRP A 110 35.83 -8.47 -4.13
N GLY A 111 35.55 -7.81 -5.26
CA GLY A 111 34.25 -7.22 -5.56
C GLY A 111 33.94 -5.95 -4.74
N ARG A 112 32.67 -5.57 -4.74
CA ARG A 112 32.16 -4.35 -4.08
C ARG A 112 31.19 -4.68 -2.96
N ASP A 113 31.15 -3.81 -1.96
CA ASP A 113 30.16 -3.88 -0.88
C ASP A 113 28.83 -3.22 -1.28
N LYS A 114 27.87 -3.22 -0.35
CA LYS A 114 26.52 -2.65 -0.54
C LYS A 114 26.49 -1.15 -0.88
N ASN A 115 27.57 -0.42 -0.60
CA ASN A 115 27.71 1.01 -0.88
C ASN A 115 28.57 1.25 -2.14
N GLY A 116 28.94 0.19 -2.87
CA GLY A 116 29.79 0.26 -4.05
C GLY A 116 31.28 0.41 -3.74
N ARG A 117 31.71 0.39 -2.47
CA ARG A 117 33.13 0.46 -2.09
C ARG A 117 33.82 -0.87 -2.40
N ASN A 118 35.03 -0.80 -2.93
CA ASN A 118 35.82 -1.99 -3.22
C ASN A 118 36.25 -2.67 -1.91
N ILE A 119 36.01 -3.97 -1.79
CA ILE A 119 36.36 -4.74 -0.60
C ILE A 119 37.88 -4.84 -0.42
N GLY A 120 38.67 -4.71 -1.51
CA GLY A 120 40.12 -4.61 -1.44
C GLY A 120 40.61 -3.42 -0.60
N ASP A 121 39.81 -2.34 -0.51
CA ASP A 121 40.14 -1.12 0.24
C ASP A 121 39.77 -1.21 1.73
N TYR A 122 39.26 -2.35 2.19
CA TYR A 122 38.93 -2.55 3.60
C TYR A 122 40.21 -2.66 4.43
N THR A 123 40.17 -2.21 5.68
CA THR A 123 41.21 -2.62 6.64
C THR A 123 41.11 -4.13 6.87
N VAL A 124 42.22 -4.75 7.29
CA VAL A 124 42.24 -6.18 7.63
C VAL A 124 41.14 -6.53 8.65
N GLN A 125 40.94 -5.70 9.68
CA GLN A 125 39.90 -5.90 10.69
C GLN A 125 38.48 -5.83 10.11
N GLN A 126 38.22 -4.87 9.22
CA GLN A 126 36.92 -4.76 8.52
C GLN A 126 36.64 -5.99 7.66
N TYR A 127 37.67 -6.53 7.01
CA TYR A 127 37.55 -7.74 6.22
C TYR A 127 37.32 -8.98 7.08
N GLU A 128 38.06 -9.14 8.18
CA GLU A 128 37.87 -10.23 9.14
C GLU A 128 36.44 -10.25 9.71
N GLN A 129 35.93 -9.08 10.13
CA GLN A 129 34.54 -8.95 10.58
C GLN A 129 33.52 -9.34 9.49
N ARG A 130 33.79 -8.98 8.22
CA ARG A 130 32.94 -9.36 7.09
C ARG A 130 32.94 -10.88 6.87
N ILE A 131 34.10 -11.53 6.91
CA ILE A 131 34.23 -12.99 6.80
C ILE A 131 33.50 -13.69 7.95
N GLU A 132 33.64 -13.19 9.19
CA GLU A 132 32.92 -13.72 10.34
C GLU A 132 31.40 -13.62 10.15
N THR A 133 30.91 -12.47 9.69
CA THR A 133 29.48 -12.27 9.39
C THR A 133 29.01 -13.22 8.27
N GLN A 134 29.85 -13.49 7.24
CA GLN A 134 29.54 -14.47 6.19
C GLN A 134 29.49 -15.91 6.72
N ALA A 135 30.40 -16.26 7.64
CA ALA A 135 30.39 -17.55 8.31
C ALA A 135 29.12 -17.73 9.17
N GLN A 136 28.76 -16.72 9.96
CA GLN A 136 27.50 -16.69 10.72
C GLN A 136 26.29 -16.90 9.80
N LEU A 137 26.19 -16.15 8.70
CA LEU A 137 25.10 -16.31 7.74
C LEU A 137 25.05 -17.74 7.17
N THR A 138 26.20 -18.36 6.92
CA THR A 138 26.29 -19.74 6.42
C THR A 138 25.80 -20.74 7.46
N CYS A 139 26.18 -20.56 8.73
CA CYS A 139 25.68 -21.36 9.85
C CYS A 139 24.16 -21.23 9.99
N VAL A 140 23.64 -20.01 10.00
CA VAL A 140 22.20 -19.74 10.11
C VAL A 140 21.42 -20.37 8.95
N LYS A 141 21.96 -20.33 7.72
CA LYS A 141 21.37 -21.03 6.56
C LYS A 141 21.39 -22.55 6.71
N ALA A 142 22.48 -23.11 7.26
CA ALA A 142 22.58 -24.55 7.49
C ALA A 142 21.58 -25.03 8.55
N LEU A 143 21.36 -24.26 9.62
CA LEU A 143 20.38 -24.57 10.67
C LEU A 143 18.95 -24.71 10.13
N GLY A 144 18.57 -23.92 9.12
CA GLY A 144 17.25 -24.00 8.48
C GLY A 144 16.95 -25.35 7.82
N ARG A 145 17.97 -26.16 7.50
CA ARG A 145 17.78 -27.51 6.93
C ARG A 145 17.06 -28.44 7.92
N SER A 146 17.32 -28.29 9.21
CA SER A 146 16.67 -29.11 10.24
C SER A 146 15.17 -28.85 10.28
N PHE A 147 14.75 -27.59 10.27
CA PHE A 147 13.34 -27.20 10.20
C PHE A 147 12.69 -27.71 8.91
N ALA A 148 13.33 -27.52 7.75
CA ALA A 148 12.81 -27.99 6.47
C ALA A 148 12.60 -29.51 6.44
N SER A 149 13.56 -30.28 6.97
CA SER A 149 13.43 -31.73 7.11
C SER A 149 12.29 -32.11 8.07
N LYS A 150 12.20 -31.47 9.24
CA LYS A 150 11.12 -31.72 10.22
C LYS A 150 9.74 -31.42 9.62
N ARG A 151 9.59 -30.31 8.91
CA ARG A 151 8.35 -29.95 8.18
C ARG A 151 7.98 -30.98 7.13
N LEU A 152 8.95 -31.41 6.31
CA LEU A 152 8.72 -32.43 5.28
C LEU A 152 8.33 -33.78 5.90
N PHE A 153 8.93 -34.16 7.02
CA PHE A 153 8.61 -35.41 7.69
C PHE A 153 7.23 -35.36 8.35
N ALA A 154 6.88 -34.23 8.97
CA ALA A 154 5.55 -34.00 9.52
C ALA A 154 4.47 -34.04 8.44
N SER A 155 4.68 -33.39 7.29
CA SER A 155 3.70 -33.40 6.19
C SER A 155 3.51 -34.79 5.56
N LYS A 156 4.53 -35.65 5.61
CA LYS A 156 4.47 -37.05 5.16
C LYS A 156 4.02 -38.03 6.25
N GLY A 157 3.75 -37.56 7.47
CA GLY A 157 3.34 -38.41 8.59
C GLY A 157 4.39 -39.45 9.00
N LEU A 158 5.68 -39.17 8.76
CA LEU A 158 6.78 -40.08 9.09
C LEU A 158 6.98 -40.18 10.61
N VAL A 159 7.52 -41.31 11.05
CA VAL A 159 7.80 -41.61 12.46
C VAL A 159 9.30 -41.51 12.70
N ASP A 160 9.69 -40.84 13.77
CA ASP A 160 11.09 -40.78 14.19
C ASP A 160 11.53 -42.16 14.69
N SER A 161 12.55 -42.73 14.06
CA SER A 161 13.09 -44.05 14.40
C SER A 161 13.66 -44.14 15.82
N SER A 162 14.00 -43.00 16.44
CA SER A 162 14.61 -42.94 17.77
C SER A 162 13.58 -42.80 18.91
N THR A 163 12.49 -42.06 18.69
CA THR A 163 11.45 -41.85 19.72
C THR A 163 10.21 -42.72 19.51
N GLY A 164 10.00 -43.24 18.29
CA GLY A 164 8.79 -43.97 17.91
C GLY A 164 7.56 -43.06 17.71
N GLU A 165 7.72 -41.74 17.80
CA GLU A 165 6.66 -40.76 17.65
C GLU A 165 6.60 -40.18 16.24
N LYS A 166 5.42 -39.73 15.81
CA LYS A 166 5.28 -39.02 14.53
C LYS A 166 5.94 -37.66 14.60
N TYR A 167 6.60 -37.25 13.52
CA TYR A 167 7.07 -35.87 13.40
C TYR A 167 5.87 -34.91 13.46
N THR A 168 5.90 -33.97 14.40
CA THR A 168 4.93 -32.88 14.51
C THR A 168 5.67 -31.54 14.49
N LEU A 169 5.07 -30.55 13.82
CA LEU A 169 5.51 -29.16 13.89
C LEU A 169 4.83 -28.49 15.10
N THR A 170 5.62 -28.04 16.06
CA THR A 170 5.12 -27.30 17.23
C THR A 170 5.13 -25.79 16.96
N GLU A 171 4.36 -25.02 17.74
CA GLU A 171 4.40 -23.56 17.67
C GLU A 171 5.79 -22.99 18.01
N GLU A 172 6.51 -23.66 18.91
CA GLU A 172 7.89 -23.31 19.28
C GLU A 172 8.86 -23.49 18.11
N ASP A 173 8.71 -24.55 17.32
CA ASP A 173 9.51 -24.76 16.10
C ASP A 173 9.30 -23.63 15.09
N ILE A 174 8.04 -23.22 14.89
CA ILE A 174 7.68 -22.13 13.97
C ILE A 174 8.26 -20.81 14.47
N LYS A 175 8.15 -20.53 15.78
CA LYS A 175 8.72 -19.32 16.38
C LYS A 175 10.24 -19.28 16.24
N ALA A 176 10.92 -20.38 16.54
CA ALA A 176 12.38 -20.49 16.40
C ALA A 176 12.82 -20.30 14.94
N GLU A 177 12.08 -20.85 13.98
CA GLU A 177 12.35 -20.64 12.55
C GLU A 177 12.15 -19.18 12.13
N LYS A 178 11.11 -18.50 12.64
CA LYS A 178 10.90 -17.06 12.41
C LYS A 178 12.04 -16.21 12.97
N GLU A 179 12.50 -16.50 14.18
CA GLU A 179 13.65 -15.82 14.80
C GLU A 179 14.94 -16.05 13.99
N ARG A 180 15.18 -17.29 13.55
CA ARG A 180 16.31 -17.65 12.68
C ARG A 180 16.28 -16.89 11.36
N ARG A 181 15.11 -16.78 10.71
CA ARG A 181 14.96 -16.02 9.46
C ARG A 181 15.15 -14.52 9.65
N LYS A 182 14.74 -13.97 10.80
CA LYS A 182 15.01 -12.58 11.17
C LYS A 182 16.51 -12.31 11.31
N GLU A 183 17.24 -13.22 11.97
CA GLU A 183 18.70 -13.16 12.06
C GLU A 183 19.35 -13.27 10.66
N MET A 184 18.90 -14.23 9.85
CA MET A 184 19.36 -14.41 8.47
C MET A 184 19.16 -13.15 7.62
N ALA A 185 18.00 -12.50 7.72
CA ALA A 185 17.69 -11.28 7.02
C ALA A 185 18.58 -10.11 7.50
N ALA A 186 18.81 -9.99 8.82
CA ALA A 186 19.68 -8.96 9.38
C ALA A 186 21.13 -9.12 8.90
N LEU A 187 21.68 -10.34 8.92
CA LEU A 187 23.02 -10.64 8.41
C LEU A 187 23.14 -10.39 6.91
N THR A 188 22.12 -10.80 6.13
CA THR A 188 22.10 -10.59 4.67
C THR A 188 22.05 -9.10 4.33
N ARG A 189 21.23 -8.32 5.02
CA ARG A 189 21.16 -6.86 4.86
C ARG A 189 22.47 -6.18 5.27
N ALA A 190 23.09 -6.63 6.35
CA ALA A 190 24.37 -6.10 6.81
C ALA A 190 25.47 -6.30 5.74
N LEU A 191 25.54 -7.50 5.16
CA LEU A 191 26.58 -7.91 4.21
C LEU A 191 26.38 -7.40 2.78
N TYR A 192 25.13 -7.43 2.29
CA TYR A 192 24.80 -7.25 0.87
C TYR A 192 23.81 -6.13 0.61
N GLY A 193 23.22 -5.53 1.65
CA GLY A 193 22.18 -4.50 1.49
C GLY A 193 20.81 -5.04 1.06
N VAL A 194 20.68 -6.35 0.81
CA VAL A 194 19.42 -6.99 0.39
C VAL A 194 18.45 -7.01 1.57
N LYS A 195 17.28 -6.41 1.39
CA LYS A 195 16.16 -6.46 2.33
C LYS A 195 15.28 -7.66 1.98
N MET A 196 15.20 -8.64 2.88
CA MET A 196 14.20 -9.71 2.76
C MET A 196 12.85 -9.14 3.16
N GLY A 197 11.81 -9.43 2.37
CA GLY A 197 10.47 -8.96 2.66
C GLY A 197 9.73 -9.87 3.66
N PRO A 198 8.59 -9.41 4.20
CA PRO A 198 7.81 -10.13 5.21
C PRO A 198 7.37 -11.54 4.77
N TYR A 199 7.10 -11.77 3.47
CA TYR A 199 6.58 -13.05 3.00
C TYR A 199 7.71 -14.05 2.72
N SER A 200 8.78 -13.64 2.04
CA SER A 200 9.96 -14.48 1.80
C SER A 200 10.68 -14.91 3.08
N SER A 201 10.48 -14.18 4.17
CA SER A 201 11.04 -14.49 5.48
C SER A 201 10.10 -15.24 6.42
N ASP A 202 8.85 -15.51 6.03
CA ASP A 202 7.91 -16.29 6.85
C ASP A 202 7.87 -17.76 6.37
N PRO A 203 8.18 -18.75 7.23
CA PRO A 203 8.09 -20.16 6.85
C PRO A 203 6.69 -20.58 6.39
N GLU A 204 5.63 -19.90 6.82
CA GLU A 204 4.26 -20.19 6.36
C GLU A 204 4.12 -20.07 4.83
N TRP A 205 5.00 -19.34 4.14
CA TRP A 205 4.92 -19.07 2.71
C TRP A 205 5.89 -19.88 1.83
N ASP A 206 6.67 -20.81 2.40
CA ASP A 206 7.68 -21.57 1.64
C ASP A 206 7.12 -22.42 0.49
N ASP A 207 5.84 -22.83 0.58
CA ASP A 207 5.16 -23.62 -0.45
C ASP A 207 4.65 -22.76 -1.62
N VAL A 208 4.72 -21.44 -1.50
CA VAL A 208 4.24 -20.49 -2.52
C VAL A 208 5.42 -19.92 -3.28
N VAL A 209 5.40 -20.10 -4.61
CA VAL A 209 6.37 -19.45 -5.50
C VAL A 209 5.77 -18.10 -5.95
N PRO A 210 6.36 -16.95 -5.58
CA PRO A 210 5.80 -15.64 -5.91
C PRO A 210 5.81 -15.40 -7.43
N ILE A 211 4.75 -14.75 -7.94
CA ILE A 211 4.61 -14.39 -9.36
C ILE A 211 4.85 -12.87 -9.50
N PRO A 212 6.02 -12.40 -9.96
CA PRO A 212 6.31 -10.98 -10.09
C PRO A 212 5.47 -10.30 -11.18
N GLN A 213 5.29 -8.98 -11.06
CA GLN A 213 4.68 -8.18 -12.11
C GLN A 213 5.68 -8.05 -13.26
N MET A 214 5.26 -8.41 -14.47
CA MET A 214 6.07 -8.20 -15.66
C MET A 214 5.46 -7.09 -16.50
N GLU A 215 6.16 -5.98 -16.62
CA GLU A 215 5.80 -4.88 -17.50
C GLU A 215 6.67 -4.91 -18.76
N PRO A 216 6.10 -4.59 -19.94
CA PRO A 216 6.87 -4.55 -21.17
C PRO A 216 7.90 -3.41 -21.15
N GLU A 217 8.98 -3.59 -21.90
CA GLU A 217 9.99 -2.54 -22.09
C GLU A 217 9.33 -1.28 -22.68
N GLY A 218 9.60 -0.12 -22.08
CA GLY A 218 9.00 1.16 -22.51
C GLY A 218 7.57 1.40 -22.01
N ALA A 219 7.11 0.71 -20.96
CA ALA A 219 5.81 0.99 -20.35
C ALA A 219 5.67 2.47 -19.95
N LEU A 220 4.59 3.11 -20.45
CA LEU A 220 4.37 4.56 -20.36
C LEU A 220 3.99 5.06 -18.96
N ALA A 221 3.62 4.16 -18.04
CA ALA A 221 3.17 4.47 -16.68
C ALA A 221 3.67 3.43 -15.67
N ALA A 222 4.89 2.93 -15.85
CA ALA A 222 5.52 2.01 -14.91
C ALA A 222 5.69 2.68 -13.55
N ILE A 223 5.13 2.06 -12.51
CA ILE A 223 5.26 2.54 -11.14
C ILE A 223 6.50 1.88 -10.53
N ALA A 224 7.41 2.69 -9.98
CA ALA A 224 8.50 2.19 -9.16
C ALA A 224 7.94 1.79 -7.78
N TYR A 225 7.37 0.59 -7.70
CA TYR A 225 6.75 0.09 -6.46
C TYR A 225 7.79 -0.05 -5.33
N PRO A 226 7.40 0.25 -4.09
CA PRO A 226 8.15 -0.19 -2.91
C PRO A 226 8.36 -1.70 -2.89
N GLU A 227 9.51 -2.16 -2.40
CA GLU A 227 9.88 -3.59 -2.36
C GLU A 227 8.87 -4.45 -1.58
N ASP A 228 8.26 -3.90 -0.53
CA ASP A 228 7.25 -4.59 0.28
C ASP A 228 5.92 -4.75 -0.46
N TYR A 229 5.47 -3.73 -1.17
CA TYR A 229 4.28 -3.81 -2.02
C TYR A 229 4.48 -4.80 -3.18
N ASP A 230 5.64 -4.75 -3.86
CA ASP A 230 5.93 -5.67 -4.97
C ASP A 230 6.02 -7.13 -4.50
N GLU A 231 6.63 -7.39 -3.33
CA GLU A 231 6.65 -8.72 -2.74
C GLU A 231 5.23 -9.20 -2.41
N ALA A 232 4.45 -8.41 -1.65
CA ALA A 232 3.09 -8.77 -1.26
C ALA A 232 2.20 -9.06 -2.48
N MET A 233 2.26 -8.21 -3.49
CA MET A 233 1.52 -8.41 -4.74
C MET A 233 1.97 -9.65 -5.51
N SER A 234 3.25 -10.03 -5.41
CA SER A 234 3.77 -11.24 -6.07
C SER A 234 3.26 -12.51 -5.40
N TYR A 235 3.18 -12.54 -4.08
CA TYR A 235 2.52 -13.62 -3.35
C TYR A 235 1.01 -13.63 -3.59
N LEU A 236 0.36 -12.47 -3.65
CA LEU A 236 -1.07 -12.35 -3.94
C LEU A 236 -1.39 -12.95 -5.32
N ARG A 237 -0.63 -12.60 -6.35
CA ARG A 237 -0.79 -13.18 -7.70
C ARG A 237 -0.64 -14.70 -7.68
N ALA A 238 0.29 -15.23 -6.90
CA ALA A 238 0.51 -16.67 -6.79
C ALA A 238 -0.69 -17.40 -6.16
N VAL A 239 -1.18 -16.94 -5.00
CA VAL A 239 -2.31 -17.59 -4.31
C VAL A 239 -3.63 -17.43 -5.06
N MET A 240 -3.82 -16.29 -5.73
CA MET A 240 -4.95 -16.07 -6.61
C MET A 240 -4.94 -17.02 -7.82
N ALA A 241 -3.78 -17.22 -8.46
CA ALA A 241 -3.64 -18.14 -9.57
C ALA A 241 -3.90 -19.60 -9.14
N ALA A 242 -3.49 -19.96 -7.93
CA ALA A 242 -3.76 -21.27 -7.33
C ALA A 242 -5.21 -21.43 -6.83
N LYS A 243 -6.00 -20.35 -6.79
CA LYS A 243 -7.33 -20.29 -6.14
C LYS A 243 -7.28 -20.81 -4.70
N GLU A 244 -6.24 -20.45 -3.98
CA GLU A 244 -6.14 -20.78 -2.56
C GLU A 244 -7.12 -19.91 -1.77
N TYR A 245 -7.86 -20.51 -0.84
CA TYR A 245 -8.70 -19.78 0.12
C TYR A 245 -8.33 -20.25 1.53
N SER A 246 -7.58 -19.42 2.24
CA SER A 246 -6.96 -19.81 3.52
C SER A 246 -6.84 -18.61 4.47
N PRO A 247 -6.71 -18.84 5.79
CA PRO A 247 -6.51 -17.75 6.75
C PRO A 247 -5.28 -16.88 6.46
N ARG A 248 -4.22 -17.44 5.86
CA ARG A 248 -3.04 -16.66 5.45
C ARG A 248 -3.32 -15.75 4.25
N CYS A 249 -4.20 -16.17 3.33
CA CYS A 249 -4.65 -15.33 2.22
C CYS A 249 -5.43 -14.11 2.71
N LEU A 250 -6.25 -14.25 3.76
CA LEU A 250 -6.94 -13.10 4.36
C LEU A 250 -5.98 -12.07 4.95
N LYS A 251 -4.99 -12.50 5.73
CA LYS A 251 -3.95 -11.62 6.27
C LYS A 251 -3.16 -10.91 5.15
N LEU A 252 -2.88 -11.64 4.07
CA LEU A 252 -2.25 -11.05 2.88
C LEU A 252 -3.15 -10.00 2.23
N THR A 253 -4.45 -10.27 2.04
CA THR A 253 -5.37 -9.27 1.47
C THR A 253 -5.50 -8.03 2.34
N GLU A 254 -5.55 -8.19 3.66
CA GLU A 254 -5.55 -7.09 4.62
C GLU A 254 -4.31 -6.20 4.47
N HIS A 255 -3.12 -6.81 4.44
CA HIS A 255 -1.87 -6.08 4.24
C HIS A 255 -1.80 -5.38 2.87
N VAL A 256 -2.29 -6.01 1.80
CA VAL A 256 -2.34 -5.35 0.48
C VAL A 256 -3.33 -4.18 0.49
N ILE A 257 -4.49 -4.33 1.14
CA ILE A 257 -5.50 -3.28 1.29
C ILE A 257 -4.96 -2.10 2.10
N SER A 258 -4.18 -2.34 3.15
CA SER A 258 -3.57 -1.25 3.93
C SER A 258 -2.54 -0.44 3.13
N MET A 259 -1.97 -1.03 2.07
CA MET A 259 -1.06 -0.31 1.15
C MET A 259 -1.81 0.33 -0.03
N ASN A 260 -2.84 -0.32 -0.55
CA ASN A 260 -3.64 0.16 -1.68
C ASN A 260 -5.12 -0.27 -1.55
N PRO A 261 -5.94 0.50 -0.82
CA PRO A 261 -7.34 0.14 -0.58
C PRO A 261 -8.19 0.31 -1.85
N ALA A 262 -7.67 0.91 -2.93
CA ALA A 262 -8.40 1.06 -4.19
C ALA A 262 -8.30 -0.18 -5.09
N HIS A 263 -7.50 -1.19 -4.72
CA HIS A 263 -7.26 -2.36 -5.57
C HIS A 263 -8.44 -3.33 -5.57
N TYR A 264 -9.42 -3.10 -6.45
CA TYR A 264 -10.69 -3.85 -6.51
C TYR A 264 -10.54 -5.39 -6.60
N THR A 265 -9.52 -5.89 -7.31
CA THR A 265 -9.27 -7.34 -7.41
C THR A 265 -8.99 -7.99 -6.04
N VAL A 266 -8.29 -7.27 -5.15
CA VAL A 266 -7.95 -7.76 -3.81
C VAL A 266 -9.22 -7.91 -2.97
N TRP A 267 -10.13 -6.94 -3.07
CA TRP A 267 -11.43 -6.97 -2.38
C TRP A 267 -12.31 -8.14 -2.83
N LEU A 268 -12.40 -8.38 -4.13
CA LEU A 268 -13.15 -9.53 -4.65
C LEU A 268 -12.55 -10.86 -4.17
N TYR A 269 -11.22 -10.96 -4.15
CA TYR A 269 -10.54 -12.14 -3.64
C TYR A 269 -10.70 -12.29 -2.11
N ARG A 270 -10.69 -11.20 -1.35
CA ARG A 270 -10.98 -11.20 0.09
C ARG A 270 -12.41 -11.70 0.37
N PHE A 271 -13.40 -11.19 -0.36
CA PHE A 271 -14.78 -11.66 -0.25
C PHE A 271 -14.89 -13.16 -0.57
N ALA A 272 -14.22 -13.64 -1.63
CA ALA A 272 -14.18 -15.07 -1.93
C ALA A 272 -13.53 -15.89 -0.79
N ASN A 273 -12.48 -15.40 -0.14
CA ASN A 273 -11.89 -16.06 1.03
C ASN A 273 -12.90 -16.17 2.19
N ILE A 274 -13.61 -15.09 2.51
CA ILE A 274 -14.64 -15.06 3.56
C ILE A 274 -15.71 -16.12 3.31
N GLN A 275 -16.18 -16.22 2.06
CA GLN A 275 -17.19 -17.21 1.67
C GLN A 275 -16.69 -18.66 1.81
N HIS A 276 -15.45 -18.94 1.41
CA HIS A 276 -14.91 -20.31 1.46
C HIS A 276 -14.50 -20.74 2.87
N LEU A 277 -14.13 -19.79 3.73
CA LEU A 277 -13.71 -20.06 5.10
C LEU A 277 -14.86 -20.06 6.11
N ASP A 278 -16.08 -19.71 5.66
CA ASP A 278 -17.26 -19.57 6.52
C ASP A 278 -16.98 -18.68 7.73
N MET A 279 -16.31 -17.55 7.47
CA MET A 279 -15.93 -16.62 8.53
C MET A 279 -17.15 -15.92 9.13
N PRO A 280 -17.16 -15.67 10.46
CA PRO A 280 -18.18 -14.83 11.06
C PRO A 280 -18.18 -13.44 10.43
N LEU A 281 -19.28 -13.10 9.77
CA LEU A 281 -19.38 -11.87 9.01
C LEU A 281 -19.28 -10.61 9.87
N LEU A 282 -19.70 -10.70 11.13
CA LEU A 282 -19.62 -9.59 12.09
C LEU A 282 -18.16 -9.20 12.37
N ASP A 283 -17.24 -10.16 12.42
CA ASP A 283 -15.81 -9.92 12.63
C ASP A 283 -15.22 -9.14 11.43
N GLU A 284 -15.63 -9.50 10.21
CA GLU A 284 -15.22 -8.76 9.01
C GLU A 284 -15.82 -7.34 8.96
N LEU A 285 -17.07 -7.16 9.39
CA LEU A 285 -17.69 -5.83 9.46
C LEU A 285 -16.99 -4.95 10.50
N GLU A 286 -16.55 -5.50 11.62
CA GLU A 286 -15.78 -4.78 12.63
C GLU A 286 -14.45 -4.29 12.06
N TRP A 287 -13.68 -5.18 11.41
CA TRP A 287 -12.46 -4.80 10.68
C TRP A 287 -12.74 -3.75 9.60
N LEU A 288 -13.81 -3.93 8.81
CA LEU A 288 -14.16 -2.99 7.74
C LEU A 288 -14.58 -1.61 8.27
N ASN A 289 -15.13 -1.52 9.48
CA ASN A 289 -15.44 -0.24 10.12
C ASN A 289 -14.16 0.59 10.34
N GLU A 290 -13.08 -0.04 10.80
CA GLU A 290 -11.77 0.62 10.99
C GLU A 290 -11.22 1.10 9.64
N VAL A 291 -11.20 0.21 8.64
CA VAL A 291 -10.70 0.54 7.29
C VAL A 291 -11.51 1.66 6.64
N ALA A 292 -12.82 1.69 6.86
CA ALA A 292 -13.70 2.74 6.33
C ALA A 292 -13.41 4.11 6.95
N LEU A 293 -13.10 4.18 8.24
CA LEU A 293 -12.74 5.41 8.94
C LEU A 293 -11.36 5.93 8.48
N ASP A 294 -10.41 5.03 8.21
CA ASP A 294 -9.11 5.40 7.65
C ASP A 294 -9.21 5.89 6.19
N TYR A 295 -10.17 5.38 5.42
CA TYR A 295 -10.31 5.65 3.99
C TYR A 295 -11.74 6.07 3.60
N LEU A 296 -12.19 7.22 4.10
CA LEU A 296 -13.57 7.73 3.95
C LEU A 296 -14.14 7.71 2.51
N LYS A 297 -13.29 7.91 1.49
CA LYS A 297 -13.71 8.11 0.09
C LYS A 297 -13.19 7.01 -0.84
N ASN A 298 -13.56 5.76 -0.55
CA ASN A 298 -13.14 4.59 -1.30
C ASN A 298 -14.35 3.76 -1.78
N TYR A 299 -14.48 3.53 -3.09
CA TYR A 299 -15.59 2.77 -3.67
C TYR A 299 -15.60 1.31 -3.24
N GLN A 300 -14.43 0.69 -3.13
CA GLN A 300 -14.28 -0.73 -2.87
C GLN A 300 -14.75 -1.12 -1.47
N ILE A 301 -14.51 -0.27 -0.46
CA ILE A 301 -14.98 -0.47 0.92
C ILE A 301 -16.51 -0.56 0.96
N TRP A 302 -17.20 0.40 0.36
CA TRP A 302 -18.67 0.44 0.36
C TRP A 302 -19.27 -0.68 -0.49
N HIS A 303 -18.63 -1.04 -1.60
CA HIS A 303 -19.03 -2.19 -2.39
C HIS A 303 -18.83 -3.51 -1.63
N HIS A 304 -17.69 -3.69 -0.96
CA HIS A 304 -17.41 -4.86 -0.12
C HIS A 304 -18.43 -4.98 1.01
N ARG A 305 -18.76 -3.86 1.67
CA ARG A 305 -19.80 -3.82 2.70
C ARG A 305 -21.18 -4.25 2.16
N GLN A 306 -21.53 -3.88 0.93
CA GLN A 306 -22.76 -4.36 0.28
C GLN A 306 -22.71 -5.87 0.02
N LEU A 307 -21.59 -6.40 -0.49
CA LEU A 307 -21.43 -7.85 -0.73
C LEU A 307 -21.56 -8.65 0.56
N LEU A 308 -20.95 -8.19 1.65
CA LEU A 308 -21.10 -8.79 2.98
C LEU A 308 -22.57 -8.78 3.41
N LEU A 309 -23.24 -7.63 3.33
CA LEU A 309 -24.64 -7.55 3.72
C LEU A 309 -25.54 -8.45 2.86
N ASP A 310 -25.35 -8.48 1.54
CA ASP A 310 -26.10 -9.36 0.64
C ASP A 310 -25.87 -10.84 0.94
N HIS A 311 -24.67 -11.21 1.39
CA HIS A 311 -24.36 -12.57 1.82
C HIS A 311 -24.99 -12.92 3.17
N TYR A 312 -25.01 -11.96 4.11
CA TYR A 312 -25.52 -12.16 5.46
C TYR A 312 -27.05 -12.13 5.54
N TYR A 313 -27.69 -11.22 4.81
CA TYR A 313 -29.13 -10.96 4.93
C TYR A 313 -30.02 -12.22 4.84
N PRO A 314 -29.79 -13.18 3.92
CA PRO A 314 -30.58 -14.42 3.86
C PRO A 314 -30.57 -15.23 5.17
N THR A 315 -29.53 -15.09 6.01
CA THR A 315 -29.41 -15.81 7.29
C THR A 315 -30.29 -15.23 8.39
N ILE A 316 -30.66 -13.95 8.29
CA ILE A 316 -31.48 -13.22 9.28
C ILE A 316 -32.86 -12.82 8.75
N ALA A 317 -33.13 -13.02 7.46
CA ALA A 317 -34.32 -12.51 6.77
C ALA A 317 -35.64 -12.98 7.40
N ASP A 318 -35.67 -14.21 7.91
CA ASP A 318 -36.85 -14.82 8.53
C ASP A 318 -37.04 -14.40 10.00
N THR A 319 -36.11 -13.61 10.57
CA THR A 319 -36.14 -13.15 11.97
C THR A 319 -36.20 -11.60 12.03
N PRO A 320 -37.41 -10.99 12.04
CA PRO A 320 -37.56 -9.54 11.99
C PRO A 320 -36.79 -8.77 13.08
N ASP A 321 -36.69 -9.32 14.29
CA ASP A 321 -35.95 -8.69 15.38
C ASP A 321 -34.44 -8.63 15.12
N GLU A 322 -33.88 -9.62 14.42
CA GLU A 322 -32.47 -9.63 14.03
C GLU A 322 -32.18 -8.65 12.89
N VAL A 323 -33.09 -8.57 11.91
CA VAL A 323 -33.03 -7.54 10.86
C VAL A 323 -33.05 -6.14 11.48
N LYS A 324 -33.94 -5.89 12.44
CA LYS A 324 -34.01 -4.59 13.16
C LYS A 324 -32.75 -4.34 13.99
N ARG A 325 -32.23 -5.36 14.69
CA ARG A 325 -30.97 -5.24 15.46
C ARG A 325 -29.81 -4.86 14.55
N PHE A 326 -29.69 -5.53 13.40
CA PHE A 326 -28.65 -5.26 12.41
C PHE A 326 -28.82 -3.89 11.73
N ALA A 327 -30.04 -3.50 11.38
CA ALA A 327 -30.33 -2.17 10.84
C ALA A 327 -29.92 -1.05 11.82
N ARG A 328 -30.13 -1.24 13.14
CA ARG A 328 -29.68 -0.30 14.16
C ARG A 328 -28.16 -0.21 14.25
N SER A 329 -27.43 -1.33 14.17
CA SER A 329 -25.96 -1.30 14.18
C SER A 329 -25.40 -0.63 12.92
N GLU A 330 -25.94 -0.95 11.74
CA GLU A 330 -25.52 -0.32 10.48
C GLU A 330 -25.79 1.18 10.48
N ARG A 331 -26.95 1.61 10.96
CA ARG A 331 -27.26 3.04 11.11
C ARG A 331 -26.29 3.72 12.08
N ALA A 332 -25.96 3.10 13.21
CA ALA A 332 -25.03 3.66 14.17
C ALA A 332 -23.64 3.89 13.53
N PHE A 333 -23.14 2.91 12.76
CA PHE A 333 -21.89 3.05 12.04
C PHE A 333 -21.96 4.13 10.94
N VAL A 334 -23.03 4.15 10.14
CA VAL A 334 -23.26 5.19 9.12
C VAL A 334 -23.27 6.60 9.74
N MET A 335 -23.84 6.76 10.94
CA MET A 335 -23.81 8.04 11.65
C MET A 335 -22.42 8.41 12.14
N GLN A 336 -21.57 7.45 12.53
CA GLN A 336 -20.15 7.72 12.81
C GLN A 336 -19.44 8.24 11.56
N MET A 337 -19.68 7.62 10.40
CA MET A 337 -19.11 8.09 9.12
C MET A 337 -19.59 9.50 8.74
N PHE A 338 -20.83 9.87 9.05
CA PHE A 338 -21.32 11.24 8.84
C PHE A 338 -20.79 12.25 9.84
N ALA A 339 -20.37 11.83 11.03
CA ALA A 339 -19.67 12.71 11.96
C ALA A 339 -18.33 13.19 11.37
N GLU A 340 -17.66 12.34 10.57
CA GLU A 340 -16.43 12.69 9.83
C GLU A 340 -16.72 13.49 8.54
N ASP A 341 -17.69 13.05 7.72
CA ASP A 341 -18.10 13.77 6.51
C ASP A 341 -19.61 13.59 6.26
N ALA A 342 -20.42 14.55 6.76
CA ALA A 342 -21.87 14.56 6.63
C ALA A 342 -22.40 14.60 5.18
N LYS A 343 -21.52 14.84 4.19
CA LYS A 343 -21.86 14.92 2.76
C LYS A 343 -21.19 13.81 1.95
N ASN A 344 -20.62 12.79 2.60
CA ASN A 344 -20.01 11.66 1.92
C ASN A 344 -21.00 10.90 1.04
N TYR A 345 -20.80 10.97 -0.27
CA TYR A 345 -21.71 10.40 -1.25
C TYR A 345 -21.82 8.87 -1.17
N HIS A 346 -20.72 8.18 -0.86
CA HIS A 346 -20.72 6.73 -0.75
C HIS A 346 -21.56 6.26 0.44
N VAL A 347 -21.42 6.93 1.58
CA VAL A 347 -22.20 6.64 2.78
C VAL A 347 -23.70 6.88 2.51
N TRP A 348 -24.05 7.99 1.86
CA TRP A 348 -25.45 8.27 1.51
C TRP A 348 -26.04 7.25 0.52
N SER A 349 -25.27 6.83 -0.48
CA SER A 349 -25.67 5.79 -1.42
C SER A 349 -25.87 4.44 -0.72
N TYR A 350 -24.94 4.08 0.16
CA TYR A 350 -25.04 2.87 1.00
C TYR A 350 -26.25 2.92 1.93
N ARG A 351 -26.51 4.07 2.56
CA ARG A 351 -27.68 4.28 3.42
C ARG A 351 -28.98 4.05 2.68
N GLN A 352 -29.14 4.56 1.45
CA GLN A 352 -30.33 4.26 0.65
C GLN A 352 -30.46 2.78 0.28
N TYR A 353 -29.33 2.09 0.06
CA TYR A 353 -29.32 0.63 -0.14
C TYR A 353 -29.79 -0.09 1.12
N LEU A 354 -29.29 0.28 2.31
CA LEU A 354 -29.73 -0.26 3.61
C LEU A 354 -31.24 -0.09 3.79
N THR A 355 -31.77 1.10 3.53
CA THR A 355 -33.22 1.37 3.66
C THR A 355 -34.04 0.39 2.83
N ARG A 356 -33.66 0.15 1.57
CA ARG A 356 -34.36 -0.78 0.69
C ARG A 356 -34.19 -2.23 1.14
N LYS A 357 -32.96 -2.63 1.47
CA LYS A 357 -32.59 -4.02 1.75
C LYS A 357 -33.11 -4.50 3.11
N LEU A 358 -33.06 -3.65 4.13
CA LEU A 358 -33.46 -3.98 5.51
C LEU A 358 -34.87 -3.44 5.87
N GLY A 359 -35.54 -2.78 4.93
CA GLY A 359 -36.91 -2.27 5.14
C GLY A 359 -37.00 -1.11 6.14
N MET A 360 -36.01 -0.23 6.19
CA MET A 360 -35.92 0.87 7.19
C MET A 360 -36.83 2.07 6.86
N TRP A 361 -38.06 1.81 6.45
CA TRP A 361 -39.01 2.83 5.97
C TRP A 361 -39.88 3.43 7.08
N GLU A 362 -40.19 2.62 8.10
CA GLU A 362 -41.17 2.98 9.12
C GLU A 362 -40.58 3.96 10.14
N ASN A 363 -41.42 4.89 10.58
CA ASN A 363 -41.04 5.88 11.60
C ASN A 363 -41.24 5.29 13.00
N GLU A 364 -40.37 4.35 13.37
CA GLU A 364 -40.22 3.91 14.75
C GLU A 364 -39.51 5.01 15.55
N ALA A 365 -39.71 5.09 16.87
CA ALA A 365 -38.94 6.02 17.70
C ALA A 365 -37.45 5.76 17.54
N HIS A 366 -36.68 6.82 17.24
CA HIS A 366 -35.27 6.72 16.83
C HIS A 366 -35.10 6.01 15.47
N GLY A 367 -36.05 6.22 14.57
CA GLY A 367 -36.09 5.66 13.22
C GLY A 367 -35.21 6.41 12.24
N GLU A 368 -35.37 6.09 10.96
CA GLU A 368 -34.58 6.73 9.90
C GLU A 368 -34.97 8.19 9.68
N LEU A 369 -36.27 8.52 9.75
CA LEU A 369 -36.75 9.89 9.60
C LEU A 369 -36.27 10.79 10.74
N ASP A 370 -36.40 10.33 11.99
CA ASP A 370 -35.88 11.04 13.19
C ASP A 370 -34.37 11.34 13.06
N SER A 371 -33.59 10.36 12.58
CA SER A 371 -32.16 10.54 12.36
C SER A 371 -31.86 11.63 11.31
N LEU A 372 -32.64 11.69 10.23
CA LEU A 372 -32.49 12.73 9.20
C LEU A 372 -32.91 14.10 9.69
N GLU A 373 -33.96 14.18 10.52
CA GLU A 373 -34.39 15.42 11.14
C GLU A 373 -33.29 16.00 12.02
N GLY A 374 -32.64 15.17 12.85
CA GLY A 374 -31.47 15.59 13.63
C GLY A 374 -30.34 16.13 12.74
N MET A 375 -30.03 15.46 11.63
CA MET A 375 -28.99 15.94 10.70
C MET A 375 -29.36 17.27 10.01
N ILE A 376 -30.64 17.49 9.69
CA ILE A 376 -31.13 18.74 9.11
C ILE A 376 -31.18 19.85 10.17
N ASP A 377 -31.44 19.51 11.43
CA ASP A 377 -31.39 20.45 12.54
C ASP A 377 -29.96 20.93 12.82
N ASP A 378 -28.99 20.02 12.76
CA ASP A 378 -27.57 20.34 12.91
C ASP A 378 -27.04 21.19 11.74
N ASP A 379 -27.38 20.83 10.49
CA ASP A 379 -27.09 21.65 9.30
C ASP A 379 -28.25 21.65 8.31
N VAL A 380 -29.08 22.70 8.39
CA VAL A 380 -30.22 22.90 7.48
C VAL A 380 -29.81 23.03 6.02
N ARG A 381 -28.53 23.31 5.72
CA ARG A 381 -27.97 23.40 4.35
C ARG A 381 -27.43 22.06 3.84
N ASN A 382 -27.54 20.98 4.60
CA ASN A 382 -27.11 19.66 4.15
C ASN A 382 -28.06 19.09 3.09
N ASN A 383 -27.77 19.39 1.82
CA ASN A 383 -28.56 18.92 0.69
C ASN A 383 -28.67 17.39 0.60
N SER A 384 -27.67 16.66 1.07
CA SER A 384 -27.70 15.19 1.05
C SER A 384 -28.74 14.64 2.02
N ALA A 385 -28.90 15.26 3.20
CA ALA A 385 -29.96 14.92 4.15
C ALA A 385 -31.35 15.25 3.59
N TRP A 386 -31.51 16.41 2.93
CA TRP A 386 -32.76 16.75 2.23
C TRP A 386 -33.10 15.77 1.10
N SER A 387 -32.11 15.38 0.31
CA SER A 387 -32.25 14.39 -0.76
C SER A 387 -32.67 13.03 -0.20
N HIS A 388 -32.03 12.59 0.88
CA HIS A 388 -32.39 11.32 1.52
C HIS A 388 -33.76 11.39 2.19
N ARG A 389 -34.17 12.51 2.80
CA ARG A 389 -35.54 12.70 3.30
C ARG A 389 -36.55 12.57 2.17
N PHE A 390 -36.27 13.15 1.00
CA PHE A 390 -37.15 13.03 -0.17
C PHE A 390 -37.28 11.56 -0.60
N PHE A 391 -36.16 10.86 -0.72
CA PHE A 391 -36.14 9.42 -1.01
C PHE A 391 -36.95 8.62 0.02
N LEU A 392 -36.69 8.80 1.32
CA LEU A 392 -37.35 8.04 2.38
C LEU A 392 -38.87 8.24 2.37
N VAL A 393 -39.33 9.49 2.21
CA VAL A 393 -40.75 9.82 2.22
C VAL A 393 -41.44 9.35 0.94
N PHE A 394 -40.85 9.59 -0.23
CA PHE A 394 -41.50 9.40 -1.53
C PHE A 394 -41.14 8.10 -2.26
N SER A 395 -40.36 7.22 -1.63
CA SER A 395 -40.08 5.87 -2.13
C SER A 395 -40.51 4.76 -1.16
N ASN A 396 -41.30 5.09 -0.13
CA ASN A 396 -41.81 4.11 0.83
C ASN A 396 -42.81 3.15 0.15
N PRO A 397 -42.55 1.83 0.11
CA PRO A 397 -43.39 0.85 -0.58
C PRO A 397 -44.83 0.76 -0.07
N ARG A 398 -45.13 1.29 1.12
CA ARG A 398 -46.48 1.27 1.70
C ARG A 398 -47.48 2.12 0.91
N TYR A 399 -47.02 3.19 0.28
CA TYR A 399 -47.90 4.18 -0.35
C TYR A 399 -47.28 4.88 -1.57
N ALA A 400 -46.00 4.66 -1.90
CA ALA A 400 -45.40 5.18 -3.13
C ALA A 400 -45.62 4.20 -4.29
N THR A 401 -45.87 4.74 -5.48
CA THR A 401 -45.91 3.95 -6.71
C THR A 401 -44.50 3.46 -7.06
N PRO A 402 -44.29 2.15 -7.28
CA PRO A 402 -42.99 1.64 -7.76
C PRO A 402 -42.54 2.35 -9.03
N ASP A 403 -41.25 2.69 -9.09
CA ASP A 403 -40.61 3.36 -10.24
C ASP A 403 -41.17 4.74 -10.63
N SER A 404 -42.05 5.34 -9.80
CA SER A 404 -42.50 6.72 -10.04
C SER A 404 -41.31 7.67 -10.01
N HIS A 405 -41.18 8.44 -11.09
CA HIS A 405 -40.08 9.36 -11.27
C HIS A 405 -40.08 10.45 -10.17
N ALA A 406 -38.88 10.92 -9.79
CA ALA A 406 -38.75 11.94 -8.74
C ALA A 406 -39.39 13.28 -9.13
N THR A 407 -39.62 13.51 -10.43
CA THR A 407 -40.14 14.78 -10.98
C THR A 407 -41.54 14.66 -11.58
N GLU A 408 -42.31 13.64 -11.17
CA GLU A 408 -43.69 13.48 -11.63
C GLU A 408 -44.64 13.30 -10.42
N PRO A 409 -45.93 13.62 -10.57
CA PRO A 409 -46.91 13.40 -9.52
C PRO A 409 -47.12 11.91 -9.25
N ASP A 410 -47.31 11.57 -7.97
CA ASP A 410 -47.65 10.22 -7.53
C ASP A 410 -48.95 10.26 -6.72
N PRO A 411 -50.09 9.95 -7.37
CA PRO A 411 -51.40 10.00 -6.73
C PRO A 411 -51.59 9.02 -5.56
N GLN A 412 -50.70 8.03 -5.39
CA GLN A 412 -50.77 7.10 -4.26
C GLN A 412 -50.25 7.72 -2.96
N VAL A 413 -49.43 8.78 -3.04
CA VAL A 413 -48.91 9.45 -1.85
C VAL A 413 -50.04 10.19 -1.13
N PRO A 414 -50.31 9.86 0.15
CA PRO A 414 -51.38 10.48 0.91
C PRO A 414 -51.23 12.00 1.05
N ALA A 415 -52.35 12.72 0.97
CA ALA A 415 -52.37 14.19 1.03
C ALA A 415 -51.83 14.74 2.35
N ASP A 416 -52.04 14.05 3.46
CA ASP A 416 -51.53 14.40 4.80
C ASP A 416 -49.99 14.32 4.87
N ILE A 417 -49.37 13.39 4.15
CA ILE A 417 -47.90 13.35 4.02
C ILE A 417 -47.40 14.57 3.24
N ILE A 418 -48.09 14.95 2.16
CA ILE A 418 -47.73 16.16 1.40
C ILE A 418 -47.88 17.41 2.29
N ASP A 419 -48.98 17.54 3.04
CA ASP A 419 -49.21 18.65 3.96
C ASP A 419 -48.12 18.75 5.03
N ARG A 420 -47.75 17.61 5.63
CA ARG A 420 -46.65 17.52 6.60
C ARG A 420 -45.32 17.99 6.01
N GLU A 421 -44.96 17.51 4.83
CA GLU A 421 -43.68 17.85 4.19
C GLU A 421 -43.62 19.30 3.69
N VAL A 422 -44.75 19.86 3.22
CA VAL A 422 -44.84 21.29 2.90
C VAL A 422 -44.61 22.12 4.16
N ALA A 423 -45.30 21.80 5.26
CA ALA A 423 -45.12 22.52 6.53
C ALA A 423 -43.69 22.41 7.06
N TYR A 424 -43.08 21.22 6.98
CA TYR A 424 -41.69 21.00 7.37
C TYR A 424 -40.72 21.86 6.54
N ALA A 425 -40.87 21.86 5.22
CA ALA A 425 -40.04 22.68 4.34
C ALA A 425 -40.19 24.18 4.64
N GLN A 426 -41.42 24.67 4.82
CA GLN A 426 -41.70 26.06 5.17
C GLN A 426 -41.05 26.46 6.51
N ALA A 427 -41.15 25.59 7.53
CA ALA A 427 -40.51 25.81 8.82
C ALA A 427 -38.99 25.94 8.69
N LYS A 428 -38.33 25.08 7.91
CA LYS A 428 -36.86 25.14 7.69
C LYS A 428 -36.44 26.31 6.80
N ILE A 429 -37.25 26.70 5.82
CA ILE A 429 -37.04 27.93 5.02
C ILE A 429 -37.04 29.15 5.94
N ALA A 430 -37.96 29.24 6.90
CA ALA A 430 -38.03 30.36 7.82
C ALA A 430 -36.75 30.54 8.66
N LEU A 431 -36.04 29.44 8.98
CA LEU A 431 -34.75 29.48 9.68
C LEU A 431 -33.62 30.02 8.81
N ALA A 432 -33.61 29.69 7.52
CA ALA A 432 -32.57 30.10 6.58
C ALA A 432 -33.16 30.44 5.20
N PRO A 433 -33.76 31.63 5.01
CA PRO A 433 -34.51 31.96 3.80
C PRO A 433 -33.70 31.90 2.50
N GLN A 434 -32.40 32.15 2.56
CA GLN A 434 -31.50 32.10 1.40
C GLN A 434 -30.87 30.71 1.18
N ASN A 435 -31.26 29.68 1.93
CA ASN A 435 -30.78 28.31 1.74
C ASN A 435 -31.58 27.61 0.62
N GLN A 436 -30.92 27.21 -0.45
CA GLN A 436 -31.58 26.61 -1.62
C GLN A 436 -32.20 25.23 -1.36
N SER A 437 -31.60 24.41 -0.49
CA SER A 437 -32.03 23.01 -0.29
C SER A 437 -33.50 22.85 0.09
N PRO A 438 -34.03 23.55 1.12
CA PRO A 438 -35.44 23.41 1.46
C PRO A 438 -36.40 24.02 0.42
N TRP A 439 -35.97 25.02 -0.37
CA TRP A 439 -36.76 25.52 -1.51
C TRP A 439 -36.89 24.49 -2.64
N ASN A 440 -35.79 23.80 -2.95
CA ASN A 440 -35.79 22.71 -3.91
C ASN A 440 -36.63 21.53 -3.40
N TYR A 441 -36.51 21.20 -2.12
CA TYR A 441 -37.32 20.17 -1.47
C TYR A 441 -38.82 20.49 -1.54
N LEU A 442 -39.21 21.71 -1.18
CA LEU A 442 -40.59 22.18 -1.27
C LEU A 442 -41.16 22.00 -2.69
N ARG A 443 -40.39 22.39 -3.71
CA ARG A 443 -40.78 22.21 -5.12
C ARG A 443 -41.00 20.73 -5.45
N GLY A 444 -40.08 19.86 -5.02
CA GLY A 444 -40.20 18.40 -5.21
C GLY A 444 -41.44 17.82 -4.53
N VAL A 445 -41.73 18.22 -3.29
CA VAL A 445 -42.92 17.78 -2.53
C VAL A 445 -44.21 18.16 -3.27
N LEU A 446 -44.29 19.39 -3.77
CA LEU A 446 -45.46 19.85 -4.53
C LEU A 446 -45.63 19.07 -5.84
N VAL A 447 -44.54 18.81 -6.56
CA VAL A 447 -44.55 17.98 -7.78
C VAL A 447 -45.06 16.57 -7.45
N LYS A 448 -44.49 15.89 -6.44
CA LYS A 448 -44.94 14.54 -6.04
C LYS A 448 -46.40 14.54 -5.61
N GLY A 449 -46.87 15.57 -4.91
CA GLY A 449 -48.26 15.72 -4.52
C GLY A 449 -49.21 16.16 -5.64
N GLY A 450 -48.72 16.40 -6.87
CA GLY A 450 -49.53 16.94 -7.97
C GLY A 450 -50.11 18.33 -7.68
N ARG A 451 -49.47 19.12 -6.82
CA ARG A 451 -49.91 20.45 -6.40
C ARG A 451 -49.19 21.52 -7.20
N LYS A 452 -49.95 22.55 -7.59
CA LYS A 452 -49.41 23.75 -8.25
C LYS A 452 -48.49 24.53 -7.32
N LEU A 453 -47.46 25.17 -7.88
CA LEU A 453 -46.53 25.99 -7.08
C LEU A 453 -47.26 27.19 -6.47
N GLY A 454 -48.30 27.70 -7.14
CA GLY A 454 -49.16 28.76 -6.61
C GLY A 454 -49.85 28.43 -5.29
N SER A 455 -49.97 27.14 -4.90
CA SER A 455 -50.54 26.74 -3.60
C SER A 455 -49.77 27.27 -2.39
N VAL A 456 -48.50 27.64 -2.56
CA VAL A 456 -47.66 28.21 -1.49
C VAL A 456 -47.36 29.70 -1.69
N GLN A 457 -48.04 30.38 -2.62
CA GLN A 457 -47.77 31.78 -2.97
C GLN A 457 -47.74 32.71 -1.73
N VAL A 458 -48.76 32.62 -0.86
CA VAL A 458 -48.86 33.44 0.36
C VAL A 458 -47.64 33.30 1.27
N PHE A 459 -47.02 32.12 1.31
CA PHE A 459 -45.79 31.90 2.06
C PHE A 459 -44.57 32.50 1.34
N VAL A 460 -44.45 32.26 0.03
CA VAL A 460 -43.31 32.73 -0.78
C VAL A 460 -43.24 34.26 -0.82
N GLU A 461 -44.40 34.93 -0.94
CA GLU A 461 -44.52 36.40 -0.99
C GLU A 461 -43.94 37.07 0.25
N GLN A 462 -43.93 36.40 1.40
CA GLN A 462 -43.35 36.95 2.62
C GLN A 462 -41.88 37.34 2.44
N TYR A 463 -41.14 36.71 1.52
CA TYR A 463 -39.71 36.96 1.37
C TYR A 463 -39.35 38.04 0.34
N VAL A 464 -40.34 38.70 -0.27
CA VAL A 464 -40.14 39.72 -1.31
C VAL A 464 -41.08 40.91 -1.09
N ASP A 465 -40.51 42.08 -0.81
CA ASP A 465 -41.25 43.32 -0.55
C ASP A 465 -40.86 44.41 -1.55
N ASN A 466 -41.85 45.15 -2.06
CA ASN A 466 -41.69 46.29 -2.98
C ASN A 466 -40.78 46.01 -4.19
N LEU A 467 -40.93 44.84 -4.81
CA LEU A 467 -40.13 44.44 -5.96
C LEU A 467 -40.20 45.48 -7.09
N GLY A 468 -39.04 45.90 -7.60
CA GLY A 468 -38.94 46.93 -8.65
C GLY A 468 -38.90 48.38 -8.16
N ASP A 469 -39.15 48.65 -6.87
CA ASP A 469 -38.93 49.97 -6.28
C ASP A 469 -37.43 50.21 -6.06
N ALA A 470 -36.89 51.31 -6.59
CA ALA A 470 -35.45 51.60 -6.55
C ALA A 470 -34.91 51.78 -5.12
N GLU A 471 -35.73 52.29 -4.19
CA GLU A 471 -35.33 52.63 -2.83
C GLU A 471 -35.87 51.65 -1.79
N LYS A 472 -37.01 51.00 -2.06
CA LYS A 472 -37.74 50.17 -1.08
C LYS A 472 -37.71 48.67 -1.36
N GLU A 473 -37.13 48.23 -2.47
CA GLU A 473 -37.06 46.80 -2.82
C GLU A 473 -36.23 46.00 -1.81
N GLN A 474 -36.88 45.04 -1.16
CA GLN A 474 -36.26 44.09 -0.25
C GLN A 474 -36.56 42.67 -0.70
N VAL A 475 -35.51 41.89 -0.99
CA VAL A 475 -35.61 40.47 -1.29
C VAL A 475 -34.80 39.72 -0.24
N ARG A 476 -35.51 39.01 0.65
CA ARG A 476 -34.90 38.20 1.71
C ARG A 476 -34.45 36.83 1.22
N SER A 477 -34.97 36.39 0.07
CA SER A 477 -34.57 35.16 -0.60
C SER A 477 -34.67 35.30 -2.12
N SER A 478 -33.54 35.15 -2.83
CA SER A 478 -33.56 35.07 -4.30
C SER A 478 -34.25 33.80 -4.80
N HIS A 479 -34.30 32.73 -4.00
CA HIS A 479 -35.05 31.51 -4.32
C HIS A 479 -36.56 31.72 -4.20
N ALA A 480 -37.02 32.51 -3.23
CA ALA A 480 -38.42 32.92 -3.18
C ALA A 480 -38.80 33.76 -4.41
N LEU A 481 -37.92 34.67 -4.85
CA LEU A 481 -38.15 35.45 -6.05
C LEU A 481 -38.20 34.59 -7.33
N GLU A 482 -37.38 33.53 -7.40
CA GLU A 482 -37.43 32.51 -8.46
C GLU A 482 -38.78 31.77 -8.45
N HIS A 483 -39.24 31.31 -7.28
CA HIS A 483 -40.55 30.66 -7.15
C HIS A 483 -41.71 31.60 -7.49
N LEU A 484 -41.66 32.88 -7.10
CA LEU A 484 -42.69 33.86 -7.49
C LEU A 484 -42.75 34.05 -8.99
N ALA A 485 -41.61 34.08 -9.66
CA ALA A 485 -41.59 34.20 -11.12
C ALA A 485 -42.31 33.02 -11.79
N ASP A 486 -42.03 31.79 -11.35
CA ASP A 486 -42.70 30.58 -11.82
C ASP A 486 -44.20 30.56 -11.44
N ILE A 487 -44.58 31.04 -10.26
CA ILE A 487 -45.99 31.17 -9.82
C ILE A 487 -46.76 32.15 -10.71
N TYR A 488 -46.19 33.32 -10.97
CA TYR A 488 -46.81 34.32 -11.84
C TYR A 488 -46.90 33.84 -13.29
N GLU A 489 -45.88 33.13 -13.78
CA GLU A 489 -45.91 32.46 -15.08
C GLU A 489 -47.05 31.43 -15.16
N GLU A 490 -47.17 30.55 -14.15
CA GLU A 490 -48.25 29.54 -14.05
C GLU A 490 -49.65 30.18 -13.98
N ALA A 491 -49.78 31.32 -13.31
CA ALA A 491 -51.03 32.09 -13.20
C ALA A 491 -51.34 32.95 -14.44
N GLY A 492 -50.40 33.10 -15.37
CA GLY A 492 -50.54 33.95 -16.56
C GLY A 492 -50.25 35.44 -16.34
N ASP A 493 -49.75 35.84 -15.17
CA ASP A 493 -49.33 37.21 -14.85
C ASP A 493 -47.91 37.48 -15.38
N LYS A 494 -47.83 37.64 -16.71
CA LYS A 494 -46.57 37.79 -17.45
C LYS A 494 -45.78 39.04 -17.06
N GLU A 495 -46.46 40.10 -16.64
CA GLU A 495 -45.80 41.34 -16.23
C GLU A 495 -45.02 41.15 -14.93
N LYS A 496 -45.64 40.53 -13.92
CA LYS A 496 -44.94 40.23 -12.67
C LYS A 496 -43.87 39.16 -12.84
N ALA A 497 -44.10 38.14 -13.68
CA ALA A 497 -43.09 37.13 -14.00
C ALA A 497 -41.84 37.77 -14.66
N ASP A 498 -42.04 38.61 -15.68
CA ASP A 498 -40.93 39.34 -16.34
C ASP A 498 -40.18 40.24 -15.36
N LEU A 499 -40.90 40.93 -14.46
CA LEU A 499 -40.30 41.75 -13.42
C LEU A 499 -39.42 40.91 -12.49
N CYS A 500 -39.91 39.76 -12.01
CA CYS A 500 -39.14 38.88 -11.14
C CYS A 500 -37.83 38.43 -11.81
N TRP A 501 -37.89 37.89 -13.03
CA TRP A 501 -36.69 37.46 -13.75
C TRP A 501 -35.75 38.61 -14.08
N LYS A 502 -36.28 39.79 -14.41
CA LYS A 502 -35.48 41.00 -14.63
C LYS A 502 -34.69 41.35 -13.37
N ARG A 503 -35.35 41.39 -12.20
CA ARG A 503 -34.71 41.73 -10.92
C ARG A 503 -33.73 40.65 -10.45
N LEU A 504 -34.00 39.38 -10.72
CA LEU A 504 -33.03 38.29 -10.54
C LEU A 504 -31.77 38.55 -11.36
N GLY A 505 -31.89 38.77 -12.66
CA GLY A 505 -30.72 39.00 -13.53
C GLY A 505 -29.95 40.28 -13.24
N GLU A 506 -30.63 41.38 -12.89
CA GLU A 506 -30.00 42.68 -12.69
C GLU A 506 -29.33 42.82 -11.32
N LYS A 507 -29.90 42.22 -10.26
CA LYS A 507 -29.50 42.50 -8.88
C LYS A 507 -29.29 41.24 -8.04
N TRP A 508 -30.29 40.37 -7.97
CA TRP A 508 -30.36 39.35 -6.91
C TRP A 508 -29.67 38.02 -7.25
N ASP A 509 -29.41 37.76 -8.53
CA ASP A 509 -28.81 36.53 -9.02
C ASP A 509 -28.15 36.74 -10.39
N ARG A 510 -27.22 37.69 -10.42
CA ARG A 510 -26.55 38.17 -11.64
C ARG A 510 -25.73 37.08 -12.35
N ILE A 511 -25.24 36.08 -11.61
CA ILE A 511 -24.48 34.97 -12.18
C ILE A 511 -25.33 34.15 -13.16
N ARG A 512 -26.65 34.08 -12.95
CA ARG A 512 -27.62 33.44 -13.83
C ARG A 512 -28.34 34.41 -14.77
N LEU A 513 -27.82 35.64 -14.99
CA LEU A 513 -28.46 36.64 -15.89
C LEU A 513 -28.86 36.07 -17.25
N GLY A 514 -27.96 35.33 -17.93
CA GLY A 514 -28.25 34.74 -19.23
C GLY A 514 -29.40 33.72 -19.19
N TYR A 515 -29.54 32.99 -18.07
CA TYR A 515 -30.67 32.07 -17.85
C TYR A 515 -31.98 32.85 -17.65
N TRP A 516 -31.97 33.94 -16.89
CA TRP A 516 -33.14 34.78 -16.68
C TRP A 516 -33.59 35.49 -17.95
N GLU A 517 -32.65 35.99 -18.76
CA GLU A 517 -32.96 36.55 -20.08
C GLU A 517 -33.51 35.51 -21.05
N TRP A 518 -33.04 34.26 -20.96
CA TRP A 518 -33.62 33.15 -21.69
C TRP A 518 -35.07 32.87 -21.25
N LYS A 519 -35.37 32.76 -19.95
CA LYS A 519 -36.75 32.59 -19.44
C LYS A 519 -37.69 33.71 -19.92
N ARG A 520 -37.26 34.97 -19.80
CA ARG A 520 -38.01 36.15 -20.29
C ARG A 520 -38.31 36.09 -21.78
N ARG A 521 -37.34 35.68 -22.62
CA ARG A 521 -37.54 35.52 -24.07
C ARG A 521 -38.48 34.36 -24.40
N SER A 522 -38.32 33.22 -23.74
CA SER A 522 -39.18 32.04 -23.92
C SER A 522 -40.64 32.33 -23.61
N MET A 523 -40.94 33.04 -22.52
CA MET A 523 -42.30 33.43 -22.16
C MET A 523 -42.94 34.35 -23.23
N LYS A 524 -42.17 35.30 -23.78
CA LYS A 524 -42.65 36.19 -24.86
C LYS A 524 -42.92 35.43 -26.15
N ALA A 525 -42.05 34.48 -26.50
CA ALA A 525 -42.23 33.64 -27.68
C ALA A 525 -43.45 32.72 -27.59
N ALA A 526 -43.77 32.16 -26.41
CA ALA A 526 -44.98 31.38 -26.18
C ALA A 526 -46.29 32.21 -26.21
N SER A 527 -46.16 33.53 -26.29
CA SER A 527 -47.28 34.48 -26.38
C SER A 527 -47.55 34.97 -27.81
N SER A 528 -46.67 34.61 -28.76
CA SER A 528 -46.75 34.93 -30.18
C SER A 528 -47.31 33.75 -30.95
#